data_AF-A0A6D1SYX0-F1
#
_entry.id   AF-A0A6D1SYX0-F1
#
_cell.length_a   1.000
_cell.length_b   1.000
_cell.length_c   1.000
_cell.angle_alpha   90.00
_cell.angle_beta   90.00
_cell.angle_gamma   90.00
#
_symmetry.space_group_name_H-M   'P 1'
#
loop_
_entity.id
_entity.type
_entity.pdbx_description
1 polymer ?
#
loop_
_entity_poly.entity_id
_entity_poly.type
_entity_poly.pdbx_seq_one_letter_code
_entity_poly.pdbx_strand_id
1 'polypeptide(L)'
;MKPTYEELEQQVLELAVQLANAESKCRELAAENAALNKFIAASCFVQAGEELAWYPAIDHAPETPATDAFLAEVRAQGVEMFADHLLCPNLDDTIRDFAAQLRKGVQS
;
A
#
# COMPACT_ATOMS: atom_id res chain seq x y z
N MET A 1 -8.67 9.86 33.19
CA MET A 1 -7.35 10.22 33.77
C MET A 1 -6.61 11.03 32.71
N LYS A 2 -5.86 12.08 33.07
CA LYS A 2 -5.03 12.79 32.07
C LYS A 2 -3.77 11.95 31.81
N PRO A 3 -3.33 11.81 30.55
CA PRO A 3 -2.10 11.09 30.25
C PRO A 3 -0.90 11.74 30.94
N THR A 4 0.04 10.90 31.36
CA THR A 4 1.32 11.29 31.93
C THR A 4 2.23 11.88 30.85
N TYR A 5 3.31 12.52 31.28
CA TYR A 5 4.30 13.09 30.37
C TYR A 5 5.00 11.98 29.53
N GLU A 6 5.35 10.85 30.14
CA GLU A 6 5.93 9.70 29.44
C GLU A 6 4.97 9.09 28.41
N GLU A 7 3.67 8.97 28.75
CA GLU A 7 2.66 8.49 27.79
C GLU A 7 2.53 9.41 26.57
N LEU A 8 2.63 10.73 26.77
CA LEU A 8 2.61 11.70 25.68
C LEU A 8 3.87 11.60 24.82
N GLU A 9 5.06 11.43 25.40
CA GLU A 9 6.31 11.22 24.64
C GLU A 9 6.22 9.96 23.77
N GLN A 10 5.67 8.88 24.32
CA GLN A 10 5.47 7.64 23.57
C GLN A 10 4.50 7.81 22.41
N GLN A 11 3.37 8.51 22.62
CA GLN A 11 2.41 8.80 21.56
C GLN A 11 3.01 9.65 20.44
N VAL A 12 3.82 10.66 20.78
CA VAL A 12 4.50 11.50 19.80
C VAL A 12 5.49 10.67 18.96
N LEU A 13 6.23 9.76 19.60
CA LEU A 13 7.15 8.88 18.90
C LEU A 13 6.42 7.94 17.91
N GLU A 14 5.32 7.34 18.34
CA GLU A 14 4.52 6.45 17.51
C GLU A 14 3.91 7.18 16.30
N LEU A 15 3.34 8.37 16.51
CA LEU A 15 2.81 9.21 15.44
C LEU A 15 3.90 9.67 14.46
N ALA A 16 5.10 9.98 14.95
CA ALA A 16 6.23 10.34 14.08
C ALA A 16 6.65 9.18 13.17
N VAL A 17 6.68 7.95 13.70
CA VAL A 17 6.97 6.75 12.90
C VAL A 17 5.86 6.50 11.87
N GLN A 18 4.59 6.61 12.28
CA GLN A 18 3.46 6.46 11.36
C GLN A 18 3.50 7.49 10.23
N LEU A 19 3.81 8.75 10.55
CA LEU A 19 3.94 9.82 9.56
C LEU A 19 5.09 9.53 8.58
N ALA A 20 6.26 9.16 9.07
CA ALA A 20 7.40 8.82 8.22
C ALA A 20 7.10 7.65 7.26
N ASN A 21 6.38 6.64 7.75
CA ASN A 21 5.95 5.50 6.94
C ASN A 21 4.94 5.91 5.86
N ALA A 22 3.94 6.73 6.22
CA ALA A 22 2.96 7.25 5.28
C ALA A 22 3.62 8.13 4.20
N GLU A 23 4.54 9.02 4.59
CA GLU A 23 5.30 9.83 3.64
C GLU A 23 6.15 8.98 2.70
N SER A 24 6.76 7.89 3.18
CA SER A 24 7.51 6.97 2.31
C SER A 24 6.62 6.32 1.26
N LYS A 25 5.48 5.76 1.67
CA LYS A 25 4.50 5.16 0.76
C LYS A 25 3.99 6.17 -0.28
N CYS A 26 3.73 7.42 0.14
CA CYS A 26 3.34 8.49 -0.77
C CYS A 26 4.42 8.83 -1.80
N ARG A 27 5.70 8.86 -1.40
CA ARG A 27 6.81 9.10 -2.33
C ARG A 27 6.92 7.99 -3.37
N GLU A 28 6.79 6.73 -2.95
CA GLU A 28 6.83 5.57 -3.85
C GLU A 28 5.68 5.60 -4.87
N LEU A 29 4.44 5.84 -4.43
CA LEU A 29 3.28 6.02 -5.31
C LEU A 29 3.43 7.19 -6.27
N ALA A 30 3.97 8.32 -5.81
CA ALA A 30 4.19 9.48 -6.66
C ALA A 30 5.23 9.20 -7.75
N ALA A 31 6.31 8.49 -7.41
CA ALA A 31 7.33 8.08 -8.37
C ALA A 31 6.77 7.10 -9.41
N GLU A 32 6.00 6.10 -8.99
CA GLU A 32 5.32 5.14 -9.87
C GLU A 32 4.33 5.84 -10.81
N ASN A 33 3.48 6.73 -10.30
CA ASN A 33 2.54 7.51 -11.10
C ASN A 33 3.25 8.41 -12.13
N ALA A 34 4.38 9.04 -11.76
CA ALA A 34 5.17 9.83 -12.69
C ALA A 34 5.75 8.97 -13.82
N ALA A 35 6.21 7.75 -13.50
CA ALA A 35 6.71 6.80 -14.48
C ALA A 35 5.60 6.32 -15.44
N LEU A 36 4.42 5.98 -14.92
CA LEU A 36 3.26 5.59 -15.74
C LEU A 36 2.79 6.71 -16.67
N ASN A 37 2.69 7.94 -16.17
CA ASN A 37 2.35 9.10 -17.01
C ASN A 37 3.34 9.28 -18.15
N LYS A 38 4.64 9.13 -17.87
CA LYS A 38 5.68 9.20 -18.90
C LYS A 38 5.55 8.05 -19.92
N PHE A 39 5.25 6.83 -19.46
CA PHE A 39 5.04 5.68 -20.32
C PHE A 39 3.88 5.90 -21.30
N ILE A 40 2.72 6.33 -20.78
CA ILE A 40 1.51 6.60 -21.55
C ILE A 40 1.73 7.74 -22.55
N ALA A 41 2.41 8.82 -22.14
CA ALA A 41 2.64 9.97 -23.00
C ALA A 41 3.68 9.72 -24.11
N ALA A 42 4.66 8.84 -23.87
CA ALA A 42 5.79 8.65 -24.77
C ALA A 42 5.60 7.54 -25.81
N SER A 43 4.70 6.59 -25.59
CA SER A 43 4.70 5.34 -26.37
C SER A 43 3.30 4.88 -26.76
N CYS A 44 2.96 4.94 -28.05
CA CYS A 44 1.83 4.15 -28.59
C CYS A 44 2.22 2.66 -28.75
N PHE A 45 3.51 2.40 -28.99
CA PHE A 45 4.08 1.06 -29.17
C PHE A 45 5.41 0.94 -28.41
N VAL A 46 5.73 -0.27 -27.94
CA VAL A 46 7.01 -0.61 -27.30
C VAL A 46 7.61 -1.85 -27.95
N GLN A 47 8.95 -1.97 -27.94
CA GLN A 47 9.60 -3.22 -28.31
C GLN A 47 9.56 -4.19 -27.13
N ALA A 48 9.01 -5.38 -27.37
CA ALA A 48 8.88 -6.43 -26.35
C ALA A 48 9.01 -7.83 -26.97
N GLY A 49 9.05 -8.85 -26.11
CA GLY A 49 9.17 -10.25 -26.50
C GLY A 49 10.57 -10.66 -26.96
N GLU A 50 10.76 -11.95 -27.24
CA GLU A 50 12.04 -12.53 -27.66
C GLU A 50 12.50 -12.01 -29.03
N GLU A 51 11.55 -11.68 -29.90
CA GLU A 51 11.81 -11.18 -31.26
C GLU A 51 11.93 -9.65 -31.35
N LEU A 52 11.80 -8.92 -30.23
CA LEU A 52 11.85 -7.44 -30.19
C LEU A 52 10.88 -6.75 -31.18
N ALA A 53 9.69 -7.33 -31.37
CA ALA A 53 8.65 -6.77 -32.21
C ALA A 53 7.95 -5.57 -31.52
N TRP A 54 7.29 -4.73 -32.32
CA TRP A 54 6.53 -3.58 -31.81
C TRP A 54 5.12 -4.02 -31.41
N TYR A 55 4.78 -3.83 -30.14
CA TYR A 55 3.47 -4.15 -29.57
C TYR A 55 2.80 -2.88 -29.05
N PRO A 56 1.46 -2.81 -28.99
CA PRO A 56 0.76 -1.73 -28.32
C PRO A 56 1.29 -1.57 -26.90
N ALA A 57 1.66 -0.35 -26.52
CA ALA A 57 2.25 -0.09 -25.21
C ALA A 57 1.34 -0.53 -24.05
N ILE A 58 0.02 -0.50 -24.26
CA ILE A 58 -0.98 -0.90 -23.26
C ILE A 58 -0.89 -2.38 -22.87
N ASP A 59 -0.48 -3.26 -23.80
CA ASP A 59 -0.35 -4.70 -23.53
C ASP A 59 0.93 -5.04 -22.75
N HIS A 60 1.82 -4.06 -22.61
CA HIS A 60 3.11 -4.16 -21.92
C HIS A 60 3.29 -3.00 -20.93
N ALA A 61 2.19 -2.55 -20.31
CA ALA A 61 2.27 -1.56 -19.26
C ALA A 61 3.16 -2.06 -18.10
N PRO A 62 4.01 -1.19 -17.52
CA PRO A 62 4.81 -1.56 -16.35
C PRO A 62 3.92 -2.04 -15.19
N GLU A 63 4.42 -2.99 -14.40
CA GLU A 63 3.80 -3.38 -13.14
C GLU A 63 3.74 -2.19 -12.16
N THR A 64 2.80 -2.25 -11.22
CA THR A 64 2.53 -1.17 -10.24
C THR A 64 2.68 -1.65 -8.79
N PRO A 65 3.88 -2.12 -8.38
CA PRO A 65 4.08 -2.71 -7.06
C PRO A 65 3.81 -1.75 -5.89
N ALA A 66 4.07 -0.44 -6.06
CA ALA A 66 3.76 0.54 -5.01
C ALA A 66 2.25 0.71 -4.84
N THR A 67 1.50 0.73 -5.96
CA THR A 67 0.03 0.70 -5.93
C THR A 67 -0.50 -0.58 -5.28
N ASP A 68 0.06 -1.74 -5.62
CA ASP A 68 -0.37 -3.01 -5.03
C ASP A 68 -0.14 -3.06 -3.51
N ALA A 69 1.03 -2.62 -3.05
CA ALA A 69 1.36 -2.50 -1.63
C ALA A 69 0.45 -1.49 -0.92
N PHE A 70 0.14 -0.36 -1.55
CA PHE A 70 -0.80 0.62 -1.02
C PHE A 70 -2.21 0.04 -0.87
N LEU A 71 -2.72 -0.63 -1.90
CA LEU A 71 -4.05 -1.26 -1.85
C LEU A 71 -4.11 -2.40 -0.82
N ALA A 72 -3.02 -3.14 -0.64
CA ALA A 72 -2.90 -4.14 0.42
C ALA A 72 -3.05 -3.52 1.82
N GLU A 73 -2.39 -2.38 2.07
CA GLU A 73 -2.53 -1.63 3.32
C GLU A 73 -3.96 -1.10 3.51
N VAL A 74 -4.55 -0.48 2.48
CA VAL A 74 -5.92 0.07 2.57
C VAL A 74 -6.92 -1.04 2.89
N ARG A 75 -6.78 -2.21 2.27
CA ARG A 75 -7.62 -3.38 2.59
C ARG A 75 -7.44 -3.84 4.03
N ALA A 76 -6.19 -3.91 4.52
CA ALA A 76 -5.91 -4.26 5.91
C ALA A 76 -6.54 -3.27 6.91
N GLN A 77 -6.42 -1.97 6.64
CA GLN A 77 -7.03 -0.92 7.47
C GLN A 77 -8.56 -0.99 7.49
N GLY A 78 -9.19 -1.30 6.36
CA GLY A 78 -10.64 -1.50 6.29
C GLY A 78 -11.10 -2.68 7.15
N VAL A 79 -10.29 -3.76 7.20
CA VAL A 79 -10.54 -4.93 8.04
C VAL A 79 -10.34 -4.60 9.53
N GLU A 80 -9.32 -3.83 9.88
CA GLU A 80 -9.09 -3.36 11.26
C GLU A 80 -10.22 -2.43 11.74
N MET A 81 -10.65 -1.50 10.90
CA MET A 81 -11.78 -0.60 11.21
C MET A 81 -13.08 -1.40 11.40
N PHE A 82 -13.26 -2.49 10.66
CA PHE A 82 -14.37 -3.41 10.86
C PHE A 82 -14.25 -4.15 12.21
N ALA A 83 -13.05 -4.61 12.58
CA ALA A 83 -12.79 -5.22 13.90
C ALA A 83 -13.18 -4.28 15.05
N ASP A 84 -12.79 -3.01 14.97
CA ASP A 84 -13.06 -2.01 16.01
C ASP A 84 -14.57 -1.77 16.24
N HIS A 85 -15.41 -2.04 15.25
CA HIS A 85 -16.87 -1.89 15.34
C HIS A 85 -17.60 -3.17 15.77
N LEU A 86 -16.91 -4.31 15.83
CA LEU A 86 -17.50 -5.55 16.29
C LEU A 86 -17.53 -5.60 17.82
N LEU A 87 -18.73 -5.74 18.38
CA LEU A 87 -18.91 -6.07 19.80
C LEU A 87 -18.69 -7.58 20.07
N CYS A 88 -17.75 -8.21 19.38
CA CYS A 88 -17.48 -9.64 19.47
C CYS A 88 -15.99 -9.91 19.71
N PRO A 89 -15.56 -10.01 20.99
CA PRO A 89 -14.15 -10.16 21.35
C PRO A 89 -13.51 -11.44 20.79
N ASN A 90 -14.29 -12.50 20.60
CA ASN A 90 -13.79 -13.81 20.17
C ASN A 90 -13.30 -13.83 18.72
N LEU A 91 -13.57 -12.78 17.94
CA LEU A 91 -13.22 -12.70 16.52
C LEU A 91 -12.17 -11.60 16.23
N ASP A 92 -11.86 -10.74 17.21
CA ASP A 92 -10.95 -9.60 17.02
C ASP A 92 -9.56 -10.05 16.57
N ASP A 93 -8.94 -10.98 17.30
CA ASP A 93 -7.61 -11.54 16.97
C ASP A 93 -7.58 -12.15 15.56
N THR A 94 -8.61 -12.94 15.21
CA THR A 94 -8.69 -13.58 13.89
C THR A 94 -8.81 -12.55 12.75
N ILE A 95 -9.57 -11.47 12.97
CA ILE A 95 -9.74 -10.40 11.98
C ILE A 95 -8.45 -9.60 11.83
N ARG A 96 -7.76 -9.29 12.93
CA ARG A 96 -6.48 -8.58 12.91
C ARG A 96 -5.37 -9.43 12.27
N ASP A 97 -5.36 -10.74 12.50
CA ASP A 97 -4.48 -11.67 11.81
C ASP A 97 -4.74 -11.67 10.30
N PHE A 98 -6.00 -11.66 9.87
CA PHE A 98 -6.37 -11.55 8.47
C PHE A 98 -5.90 -10.21 7.86
N ALA A 99 -6.07 -9.08 8.57
CA ALA A 99 -5.53 -7.79 8.14
C ALA A 99 -3.99 -7.84 7.98
N ALA A 100 -3.28 -8.48 8.89
CA ALA A 100 -1.84 -8.67 8.79
C ALA A 100 -1.43 -9.53 7.58
N GLN A 101 -2.24 -10.54 7.21
CA GLN A 101 -2.03 -11.33 5.99
C GLN A 101 -2.23 -10.48 4.72
N LEU A 102 -3.24 -9.60 4.70
CA LEU A 102 -3.47 -8.71 3.56
C LEU A 102 -2.26 -7.82 3.26
N ARG A 103 -1.56 -7.33 4.29
CA ARG A 103 -0.33 -6.53 4.13
C ARG A 103 0.84 -7.30 3.50
N LYS A 104 0.88 -8.63 3.65
CA LYS A 104 1.91 -9.48 3.04
C LYS A 104 1.67 -9.70 1.54
N GLY A 105 0.50 -9.34 1.03
CA GLY A 105 0.09 -9.60 -0.35
C GLY A 105 -0.24 -11.08 -0.59
N VAL A 106 -0.85 -11.38 -1.74
CA VAL A 106 -0.93 -12.76 -2.24
C VAL A 106 0.38 -13.05 -2.97
N GLN A 107 1.20 -13.96 -2.46
CA GLN A 107 2.28 -14.54 -3.25
C GLN A 107 1.64 -15.50 -4.27
N SER A 108 1.23 -14.97 -5.42
CA SER A 108 0.92 -15.80 -6.60
C SER A 108 2.19 -16.11 -7.36
#